data_AF-A0A257XWM1-F1
#
_entry.id   AF-A0A257XWM1-F1
#
_cell.length_a   1.000
_cell.length_b   1.000
_cell.length_c   1.000
_cell.angle_alpha   90.00
_cell.angle_beta   90.00
_cell.angle_gamma   90.00
#
_symmetry.space_group_name_H-M   'P 1'
#
loop_
_entity.id
_entity.type
_entity.pdbx_description
1 polymer ?
#
loop_
_entity_poly.entity_id
_entity_poly.type
_entity_poly.pdbx_seq_one_letter_code
_entity_poly.pdbx_strand_id
1 'polypeptide(L)'
;MLDPEPLLVGRRVEEALELLPRLFNLCGAAHRAAASHALGLPDTENAAAMRAETVRDHGVALFHLWPSALGAASDRTGLALLGRGTPAELARHVCGGDNLPKFSVPDLASWLAHAPTPAAGLLRELRDRLDPAWGRATLPALDVDTLDADMMEHAPSPRCEATVLARVRAAPVIRALLIEQGTSLFVRLLARLVDLLWMADGRRDVQLQGQAGAGVGYAQAARGILLHRAKVKDGRVLAYRVRTPSAWNLAPGGLFAQMLAALPARREAQMLARIA
;
A
#
# COMPACT_ATOMS: atom_id res chain seq x y z
N MET A 1 -17.96 4.45 0.25
CA MET A 1 -17.11 4.85 -0.89
C MET A 1 -18.02 5.09 -2.07
N LEU A 2 -17.79 6.13 -2.86
CA LEU A 2 -18.63 6.42 -4.03
C LEU A 2 -18.53 5.24 -5.01
N ASP A 3 -19.66 4.69 -5.42
CA ASP A 3 -19.70 3.76 -6.54
C ASP A 3 -19.53 4.56 -7.83
N PRO A 4 -18.45 4.37 -8.61
CA PRO A 4 -18.26 5.12 -9.84
C PRO A 4 -19.16 4.63 -10.98
N GLU A 5 -19.76 3.43 -10.89
CA GLU A 5 -20.52 2.82 -11.99
C GLU A 5 -21.61 3.74 -12.59
N PRO A 6 -22.49 4.38 -11.78
CA PRO A 6 -23.55 5.24 -12.33
C PRO A 6 -23.02 6.45 -13.11
N LEU A 7 -21.78 6.88 -12.85
CA LEU A 7 -21.14 7.98 -13.56
C LEU A 7 -20.50 7.53 -14.88
N LEU A 8 -20.29 6.22 -15.08
CA LEU A 8 -19.50 5.69 -16.20
C LEU A 8 -20.37 4.99 -17.25
N VAL A 9 -21.46 4.33 -16.84
CA VAL A 9 -22.34 3.62 -17.77
C VAL A 9 -22.84 4.54 -18.88
N GLY A 10 -22.72 4.08 -20.12
CA GLY A 10 -23.11 4.82 -21.34
C GLY A 10 -22.03 5.76 -21.91
N ARG A 11 -21.01 6.12 -21.13
CA ARG A 11 -19.89 6.96 -21.61
C ARG A 11 -18.98 6.21 -22.57
N ARG A 12 -18.26 6.97 -23.39
CA ARG A 12 -17.13 6.43 -24.17
C ARG A 12 -15.99 6.03 -23.23
N VAL A 13 -15.20 5.04 -23.62
CA VAL A 13 -14.09 4.55 -22.79
C VAL A 13 -13.05 5.64 -22.49
N GLU A 14 -12.82 6.58 -23.41
CA GLU A 14 -11.90 7.71 -23.21
C GLU A 14 -12.44 8.69 -22.16
N GLU A 15 -13.73 9.03 -22.24
CA GLU A 15 -14.40 9.91 -21.26
C GLU A 15 -14.40 9.28 -19.86
N ALA A 16 -14.61 7.96 -19.77
CA ALA A 16 -14.53 7.22 -18.52
C ALA A 16 -13.12 7.28 -17.90
N LEU A 17 -12.08 7.10 -18.72
CA LEU A 17 -10.69 7.15 -18.30
C LEU A 17 -10.26 8.56 -17.83
N GLU A 18 -10.84 9.62 -18.40
CA GLU A 18 -10.60 10.99 -17.93
C GLU A 18 -11.25 11.30 -16.58
N LEU A 19 -12.44 10.75 -16.33
CA LEU A 19 -13.22 11.01 -15.12
C LEU A 19 -12.66 10.27 -13.90
N LEU A 20 -12.34 8.98 -14.06
CA LEU A 20 -12.00 8.08 -12.96
C LEU A 20 -10.90 8.61 -12.02
N PRO A 21 -9.74 9.09 -12.50
CA PRO A 21 -8.67 9.61 -11.63
C PRO A 21 -9.08 10.82 -10.79
N ARG A 22 -10.07 11.60 -11.24
CA ARG A 22 -10.58 12.79 -10.54
C ARG A 22 -11.53 12.44 -9.39
N LEU A 23 -12.06 11.21 -9.38
CA LEU A 23 -12.89 10.71 -8.28
C LEU A 23 -12.03 10.28 -7.08
N PHE A 24 -10.73 10.03 -7.28
CA PHE A 24 -9.84 9.43 -6.30
C PHE A 24 -8.56 10.26 -6.10
N ASN A 25 -8.65 11.29 -5.26
CA ASN A 25 -7.60 12.31 -5.10
C ASN A 25 -6.26 11.83 -4.51
N LEU A 26 -6.22 10.67 -3.85
CA LEU A 26 -5.00 10.16 -3.20
C LEU A 26 -4.21 9.17 -4.06
N CYS A 27 -4.85 8.54 -5.04
CA CYS A 27 -4.28 7.46 -5.86
C CYS A 27 -4.77 7.51 -7.30
N GLY A 28 -4.94 8.72 -7.84
CA GLY A 28 -5.50 8.96 -9.17
C GLY A 28 -4.71 8.30 -10.29
N ALA A 29 -3.37 8.26 -10.20
CA ALA A 29 -2.53 7.57 -11.17
C ALA A 29 -2.73 6.05 -11.11
N ALA A 30 -2.82 5.47 -9.90
CA ALA A 30 -3.12 4.05 -9.75
C ALA A 30 -4.53 3.70 -10.29
N HIS A 31 -5.53 4.57 -10.10
CA HIS A 31 -6.85 4.40 -10.72
C HIS A 31 -6.81 4.53 -12.24
N ARG A 32 -6.05 5.49 -12.79
CA ARG A 32 -5.85 5.64 -14.23
C ARG A 32 -5.25 4.36 -14.83
N ALA A 33 -4.17 3.88 -14.23
CA ALA A 33 -3.49 2.64 -14.56
C ALA A 33 -4.44 1.44 -14.68
N ALA A 34 -5.14 1.11 -13.60
CA ALA A 34 -6.08 -0.01 -13.60
C ALA A 34 -7.24 0.19 -14.58
N ALA A 35 -7.74 1.43 -14.70
CA ALA A 35 -8.81 1.76 -15.63
C ALA A 35 -8.39 1.60 -17.09
N SER A 36 -7.19 2.03 -17.48
CA SER A 36 -6.67 1.86 -18.84
C SER A 36 -6.67 0.38 -19.24
N HIS A 37 -6.13 -0.48 -18.38
CA HIS A 37 -6.14 -1.93 -18.60
C HIS A 37 -7.56 -2.52 -18.65
N ALA A 38 -8.45 -2.11 -17.74
CA ALA A 38 -9.83 -2.59 -17.73
C ALA A 38 -10.63 -2.16 -18.98
N LEU A 39 -10.38 -0.95 -19.50
CA LEU A 39 -11.06 -0.37 -20.65
C LEU A 39 -10.44 -0.78 -21.99
N GLY A 40 -9.29 -1.46 -21.98
CA GLY A 40 -8.56 -1.86 -23.19
C GLY A 40 -7.89 -0.69 -23.92
N LEU A 41 -7.50 0.35 -23.17
CA LEU A 41 -6.82 1.53 -23.71
C LEU A 41 -5.30 1.43 -23.49
N PRO A 42 -4.46 2.01 -24.38
CA PRO A 42 -3.02 2.03 -24.20
C PRO A 42 -2.64 2.68 -22.86
N ASP A 43 -1.74 2.04 -22.14
CA ASP A 43 -1.14 2.61 -20.94
C ASP A 43 0.16 3.32 -21.32
N THR A 44 0.23 4.63 -21.08
CA THR A 44 1.34 5.48 -21.52
C THR A 44 1.91 6.28 -20.35
N GLU A 45 2.58 5.63 -19.40
CA GLU A 45 3.45 6.27 -18.37
C GLU A 45 2.88 6.48 -16.94
N ASN A 46 1.96 5.63 -16.45
CA ASN A 46 1.44 5.78 -15.07
C ASN A 46 2.44 5.41 -13.96
N ALA A 47 3.43 4.56 -14.23
CA ALA A 47 4.29 3.98 -13.19
C ALA A 47 5.07 5.02 -12.37
N ALA A 48 5.60 6.09 -13.00
CA ALA A 48 6.31 7.15 -12.29
C ALA A 48 5.38 7.93 -11.34
N ALA A 49 4.16 8.26 -11.80
CA ALA A 49 3.16 8.93 -10.99
C ALA A 49 2.69 8.04 -9.82
N MET A 50 2.48 6.74 -10.05
CA MET A 50 2.13 5.77 -9.00
C MET A 50 3.24 5.64 -7.93
N ARG A 51 4.51 5.64 -8.35
CA ARG A 51 5.65 5.69 -7.41
C ARG A 51 5.60 6.96 -6.57
N ALA A 52 5.38 8.12 -7.19
CA ALA A 52 5.28 9.40 -6.48
C ALA A 52 4.09 9.44 -5.50
N GLU A 53 2.94 8.87 -5.86
CA GLU A 53 1.80 8.71 -4.94
C GLU A 53 2.17 7.86 -3.72
N THR A 54 2.88 6.75 -3.95
CA THR A 54 3.32 5.86 -2.87
C THR A 54 4.34 6.52 -1.96
N VAL A 55 5.36 7.18 -2.53
CA VAL A 55 6.37 7.94 -1.77
C VAL A 55 5.70 9.01 -0.91
N ARG A 56 4.74 9.76 -1.47
CA ARG A 56 4.01 10.79 -0.73
C ARG A 56 3.20 10.20 0.42
N ASP A 57 2.39 9.18 0.15
CA ASP A 57 1.52 8.56 1.16
C ASP A 57 2.34 7.91 2.30
N HIS A 58 3.38 7.17 1.96
CA HIS A 58 4.22 6.47 2.93
C HIS A 58 5.09 7.46 3.72
N GLY A 59 5.63 8.48 3.04
CA GLY A 59 6.36 9.56 3.66
C GLY A 59 5.52 10.35 4.65
N VAL A 60 4.29 10.74 4.29
CA VAL A 60 3.38 11.44 5.22
C VAL A 60 3.07 10.59 6.44
N ALA A 61 2.90 9.28 6.26
CA ALA A 61 2.71 8.41 7.42
C ALA A 61 3.93 8.36 8.33
N LEU A 62 5.12 8.13 7.77
CA LEU A 62 6.36 8.03 8.52
C LEU A 62 6.73 9.34 9.22
N PHE A 63 6.58 10.48 8.54
CA PHE A 63 7.09 11.77 9.01
C PHE A 63 6.05 12.60 9.77
N HIS A 64 4.76 12.29 9.66
CA HIS A 64 3.71 13.06 10.32
C HIS A 64 2.74 12.19 11.11
N LEU A 65 2.09 11.20 10.49
CA LEU A 65 0.97 10.49 11.13
C LEU A 65 1.45 9.59 12.29
N TRP A 66 2.50 8.80 12.06
CA TRP A 66 3.04 7.90 13.09
C TRP A 66 3.66 8.66 14.28
N PRO A 67 4.51 9.70 14.08
CA PRO A 67 4.96 10.55 15.18
C PRO A 67 3.80 11.16 15.97
N SER A 68 2.80 11.72 15.26
CA SER A 68 1.64 12.34 15.91
C SER A 68 0.82 11.34 16.72
N ALA A 69 0.67 10.11 16.25
CA ALA A 69 -0.01 9.05 16.98
C ALA A 69 0.72 8.67 18.28
N LEU A 70 2.05 8.82 18.34
CA LEU A 70 2.86 8.60 19.54
C LEU A 70 2.99 9.84 20.44
N GLY A 71 2.45 10.99 20.03
CA GLY A 71 2.60 12.27 20.73
C GLY A 71 3.93 12.98 20.46
N ALA A 72 4.69 12.54 19.46
CA ALA A 72 5.93 13.17 19.03
C ALA A 72 5.68 14.25 17.95
N ALA A 73 6.63 15.19 17.81
CA ALA A 73 6.59 16.19 16.76
C ALA A 73 6.77 15.56 15.37
N SER A 74 6.18 16.18 14.35
CA SER A 74 6.39 15.77 12.96
C SER A 74 7.82 16.05 12.49
N ASP A 75 8.36 15.14 11.69
CA ASP A 75 9.65 15.26 11.03
C ASP A 75 9.55 16.20 9.83
N ARG A 76 9.79 17.49 10.10
CA ARG A 76 9.72 18.56 9.09
C ARG A 76 10.74 18.38 7.97
N THR A 77 11.90 17.82 8.28
CA THR A 77 12.95 17.55 7.29
C THR A 77 12.51 16.44 6.34
N GLY A 78 11.98 15.34 6.88
CA GLY A 78 11.41 14.25 6.08
C GLY A 78 10.27 14.73 5.18
N LEU A 79 9.32 15.49 5.72
CA LEU A 79 8.21 16.06 4.94
C LEU A 79 8.69 16.96 3.79
N ALA A 80 9.71 17.78 4.04
CA ALA A 80 10.33 18.59 3.00
C ALA A 80 10.92 17.74 1.87
N LEU A 81 11.62 16.66 2.20
CA LEU A 81 12.25 15.76 1.22
C LEU A 81 11.23 15.10 0.27
N LEU A 82 9.96 14.93 0.68
CA LEU A 82 8.93 14.38 -0.20
C LEU A 82 8.60 15.27 -1.41
N GLY A 83 8.82 16.58 -1.31
CA GLY A 83 8.54 17.53 -2.39
C GLY A 83 9.77 17.95 -3.18
N ARG A 84 10.95 17.96 -2.55
CA ARG A 84 12.18 18.54 -3.15
C ARG A 84 13.44 17.69 -3.01
N GLY A 85 13.35 16.55 -2.31
CA GLY A 85 14.49 15.68 -2.06
C GLY A 85 14.76 14.72 -3.21
N THR A 86 16.03 14.38 -3.39
CA THR A 86 16.42 13.25 -4.23
C THR A 86 16.14 11.91 -3.53
N PRO A 87 16.02 10.80 -4.29
CA PRO A 87 15.90 9.46 -3.70
C PRO A 87 17.03 9.13 -2.71
N ALA A 88 18.26 9.57 -3.00
CA ALA A 88 19.41 9.32 -2.14
C ALA A 88 19.36 10.11 -0.82
N GLU A 89 18.88 11.35 -0.85
CA GLU A 89 18.68 12.15 0.37
C GLU A 89 17.55 11.59 1.23
N LEU A 90 16.43 11.20 0.61
CA LEU A 90 15.33 10.55 1.31
C LEU A 90 15.78 9.25 1.96
N ALA A 91 16.49 8.39 1.22
CA ALA A 91 17.04 7.15 1.76
C ALA A 91 18.02 7.43 2.91
N ARG A 92 18.95 8.38 2.75
CA ARG A 92 19.89 8.75 3.83
C ARG A 92 19.17 9.26 5.08
N HIS A 93 18.12 10.07 4.92
CA HIS A 93 17.32 10.58 6.03
C HIS A 93 16.57 9.46 6.76
N VAL A 94 16.06 8.48 6.02
CA VAL A 94 15.33 7.33 6.58
C VAL A 94 16.28 6.33 7.24
N CYS A 95 17.28 5.83 6.52
CA CYS A 95 18.10 4.70 6.94
C CYS A 95 19.58 5.00 7.16
N GLY A 96 20.01 6.27 7.11
CA GLY A 96 21.37 6.66 7.52
C GLY A 96 22.47 6.30 6.50
N GLY A 97 22.09 5.84 5.30
CA GLY A 97 23.03 5.34 4.29
C GLY A 97 23.06 3.82 4.18
N ASP A 98 22.40 3.10 5.09
CA ASP A 98 22.26 1.66 5.03
C ASP A 98 21.24 1.20 3.98
N ASN A 99 21.25 -0.10 3.66
CA ASN A 99 20.27 -0.71 2.77
C ASN A 99 19.25 -1.53 3.57
N LEU A 100 18.33 -0.83 4.25
CA LEU A 100 17.30 -1.43 5.11
C LEU A 100 16.57 -2.62 4.46
N PRO A 101 16.13 -2.57 3.18
CA PRO A 101 15.50 -3.72 2.53
C PRO A 101 16.34 -5.01 2.51
N LYS A 102 17.67 -4.90 2.58
CA LYS A 102 18.60 -6.05 2.57
C LYS A 102 19.00 -6.55 3.95
N PHE A 103 18.55 -5.91 5.02
CA PHE A 103 18.92 -6.29 6.39
C PHE A 103 18.56 -7.73 6.72
N SER A 104 19.46 -8.38 7.47
CA SER A 104 19.13 -9.52 8.31
C SER A 104 18.40 -9.07 9.59
N VAL A 105 17.91 -10.02 10.39
CA VAL A 105 17.30 -9.70 11.69
C VAL A 105 18.33 -9.03 12.63
N PRO A 106 19.59 -9.52 12.76
CA PRO A 106 20.62 -8.81 13.52
C PRO A 106 20.91 -7.39 13.02
N ASP A 107 20.95 -7.18 11.69
CA ASP A 107 21.18 -5.84 11.13
C ASP A 107 20.04 -4.89 11.49
N LEU A 108 18.79 -5.36 11.40
CA LEU A 108 17.62 -4.58 11.80
C LEU A 108 17.66 -4.25 13.29
N ALA A 109 18.01 -5.21 14.15
CA ALA A 109 18.13 -4.99 15.59
C ALA A 109 19.23 -3.96 15.90
N SER A 110 20.39 -4.08 15.24
CA SER A 110 21.49 -3.12 15.38
C SER A 110 21.09 -1.72 14.92
N TRP A 111 20.39 -1.61 13.78
CA TRP A 111 19.91 -0.34 13.24
C TRP A 111 18.87 0.32 14.17
N LEU A 112 17.90 -0.44 14.68
CA LEU A 112 16.92 0.08 15.65
C LEU A 112 17.60 0.58 16.94
N ALA A 113 18.66 -0.09 17.39
CA ALA A 113 19.38 0.28 18.60
C ALA A 113 20.27 1.53 18.41
N HIS A 114 20.96 1.64 17.27
CA HIS A 114 22.09 2.58 17.14
C HIS A 114 21.93 3.64 16.05
N ALA A 115 21.06 3.45 15.05
CA ALA A 115 20.99 4.38 13.93
C ALA A 115 20.45 5.75 14.37
N PRO A 116 21.15 6.85 14.06
CA PRO A 116 20.75 8.19 14.48
C PRO A 116 19.73 8.81 13.49
N THR A 117 18.73 8.04 13.06
CA THR A 117 17.68 8.55 12.16
C THR A 117 16.33 8.68 12.87
N PRO A 118 15.49 9.67 12.49
CA PRO A 118 14.14 9.78 13.04
C PRO A 118 13.31 8.51 12.84
N ALA A 119 13.45 7.85 11.68
CA ALA A 119 12.73 6.62 11.38
C ALA A 119 13.16 5.44 12.28
N ALA A 120 14.46 5.29 12.58
CA ALA A 120 14.95 4.27 13.50
C ALA A 120 14.42 4.50 14.92
N GLY A 121 14.50 5.73 15.42
CA GLY A 121 13.97 6.10 16.74
C GLY A 121 12.46 5.85 16.85
N LEU A 122 11.70 6.24 15.83
CA LEU A 122 10.27 6.00 15.74
C LEU A 122 9.93 4.50 15.73
N LEU A 123 10.59 3.71 14.89
CA LEU A 123 10.35 2.28 14.81
C LEU A 123 10.79 1.55 16.08
N ARG A 124 11.85 1.99 16.75
CA ARG A 124 12.24 1.48 18.07
C ARG A 124 11.15 1.73 19.09
N GLU A 125 10.64 2.95 19.17
CA GLU A 125 9.56 3.26 20.12
C GLU A 125 8.27 2.49 19.81
N LEU A 126 7.95 2.29 18.53
CA LEU A 126 6.86 1.40 18.14
C LEU A 126 7.15 -0.04 18.54
N ARG A 127 8.37 -0.55 18.33
CA ARG A 127 8.77 -1.91 18.73
C ARG A 127 8.64 -2.13 20.23
N ASP A 128 9.00 -1.14 21.04
CA ASP A 128 8.95 -1.22 22.51
C ASP A 128 7.51 -1.14 23.05
N ARG A 129 6.62 -0.43 22.34
CA ARG A 129 5.20 -0.27 22.73
C ARG A 129 4.27 -1.34 22.17
N LEU A 130 4.63 -1.97 21.05
CA LEU A 130 3.79 -2.96 20.38
C LEU A 130 4.13 -4.37 20.84
N ASP A 131 3.14 -5.08 21.38
CA ASP A 131 3.26 -6.53 21.57
C ASP A 131 3.41 -7.21 20.19
N PRO A 132 4.39 -8.11 20.00
CA PRO A 132 4.58 -8.85 18.75
C PRO A 132 3.35 -9.65 18.26
N ALA A 133 2.41 -9.97 19.16
CA ALA A 133 1.14 -10.61 18.83
C ALA A 133 0.11 -9.63 18.22
N TRP A 134 0.24 -8.33 18.48
CA TRP A 134 -0.75 -7.35 18.00
C TRP A 134 -0.76 -7.23 16.49
N GLY A 135 -1.98 -7.19 15.95
CA GLY A 135 -2.21 -7.13 14.51
C GLY A 135 -1.72 -8.38 13.76
N ARG A 136 -1.37 -9.47 14.45
CA ARG A 136 -1.03 -10.74 13.80
C ARG A 136 -2.28 -11.29 13.11
N ALA A 137 -2.24 -11.32 11.79
CA ALA A 137 -3.35 -11.78 10.95
C ALA A 137 -2.79 -12.66 9.83
N THR A 138 -3.04 -13.97 9.92
CA THR A 138 -2.59 -14.94 8.92
C THR A 138 -3.60 -14.99 7.79
N LEU A 139 -3.36 -14.15 6.79
CA LEU A 139 -4.12 -14.15 5.55
C LEU A 139 -3.30 -14.79 4.43
N PRO A 140 -3.95 -15.57 3.54
CA PRO A 140 -3.38 -15.99 2.26
C PRO A 140 -2.68 -14.83 1.54
N ALA A 141 -1.56 -15.13 0.87
CA ALA A 141 -0.96 -14.16 -0.02
C ALA A 141 -1.92 -13.84 -1.17
N LEU A 142 -1.90 -12.59 -1.63
CA LEU A 142 -2.60 -12.21 -2.85
C LEU A 142 -1.94 -12.91 -4.05
N ASP A 143 -2.76 -13.51 -4.91
CA ASP A 143 -2.33 -14.09 -6.17
C ASP A 143 -2.93 -13.30 -7.33
N VAL A 144 -2.06 -12.72 -8.16
CA VAL A 144 -2.46 -11.88 -9.30
C VAL A 144 -3.30 -12.66 -10.31
N ASP A 145 -3.04 -13.96 -10.45
CA ASP A 145 -3.73 -14.82 -11.41
C ASP A 145 -5.19 -15.09 -10.99
N THR A 146 -5.54 -14.84 -9.73
CA THR A 146 -6.90 -15.04 -9.19
C THR A 146 -7.77 -13.77 -9.22
N LEU A 147 -7.20 -12.61 -9.56
CA LEU A 147 -7.87 -11.31 -9.41
C LEU A 147 -9.09 -11.13 -10.34
N ASP A 148 -9.15 -11.79 -11.50
CA ASP A 148 -10.34 -11.74 -12.35
C ASP A 148 -11.54 -12.41 -11.67
N ALA A 149 -11.33 -13.60 -11.09
CA ALA A 149 -12.35 -14.34 -10.35
C ALA A 149 -12.88 -13.50 -9.18
N ASP A 150 -12.00 -12.76 -8.52
CA ASP A 150 -12.37 -11.88 -7.42
C ASP A 150 -13.35 -10.79 -7.86
N MET A 151 -13.26 -10.33 -9.10
CA MET A 151 -14.13 -9.26 -9.62
C MET A 151 -15.47 -9.75 -10.17
N MET A 152 -15.73 -11.06 -10.17
CA MET A 152 -17.00 -11.62 -10.66
C MET A 152 -18.21 -11.14 -9.84
N GLU A 153 -19.39 -11.19 -10.45
CA GLU A 153 -20.63 -10.86 -9.78
C GLU A 153 -20.88 -11.82 -8.60
N HIS A 154 -21.28 -11.30 -7.44
CA HIS A 154 -21.47 -12.06 -6.20
C HIS A 154 -20.22 -12.74 -5.61
N ALA A 155 -19.03 -12.55 -6.19
CA ALA A 155 -17.81 -13.07 -5.61
C ALA A 155 -17.59 -12.48 -4.21
N PRO A 156 -17.39 -13.32 -3.16
CA PRO A 156 -17.02 -12.81 -1.86
C PRO A 156 -15.67 -12.10 -1.96
N SER A 157 -15.47 -11.04 -1.17
CA SER A 157 -14.15 -10.41 -1.10
C SER A 157 -13.16 -11.42 -0.50
N PRO A 158 -12.07 -11.75 -1.19
CA PRO A 158 -11.07 -12.68 -0.67
C PRO A 158 -10.48 -12.16 0.62
N ARG A 159 -10.29 -13.07 1.56
CA ARG A 159 -9.54 -12.80 2.78
C ARG A 159 -8.08 -13.05 2.46
N CYS A 160 -7.41 -12.06 1.89
CA CYS A 160 -5.99 -12.14 1.52
C CYS A 160 -5.21 -10.92 2.01
N GLU A 161 -3.89 -11.06 2.10
CA GLU A 161 -2.97 -9.97 2.35
C GLU A 161 -2.85 -9.10 1.09
N ALA A 162 -3.72 -8.11 0.96
CA ALA A 162 -3.79 -7.19 -0.18
C ALA A 162 -3.00 -5.89 0.03
N THR A 163 -2.32 -5.73 1.17
CA THR A 163 -1.54 -4.51 1.47
C THR A 163 -0.18 -4.50 0.76
N VAL A 164 0.57 -3.42 0.97
CA VAL A 164 1.97 -3.29 0.56
C VAL A 164 2.87 -4.46 1.01
N LEU A 165 2.52 -5.17 2.09
CA LEU A 165 3.27 -6.33 2.54
C LEU A 165 3.38 -7.41 1.46
N ALA A 166 2.35 -7.60 0.62
CA ALA A 166 2.42 -8.55 -0.49
C ALA A 166 3.48 -8.14 -1.52
N ARG A 167 3.54 -6.85 -1.86
CA ARG A 167 4.49 -6.27 -2.82
C ARG A 167 5.95 -6.40 -2.37
N VAL A 168 6.22 -6.24 -1.07
CA VAL A 168 7.59 -6.28 -0.52
C VAL A 168 7.95 -7.58 0.18
N ARG A 169 7.10 -8.61 0.11
CA ARG A 169 7.24 -9.88 0.84
C ARG A 169 8.59 -10.56 0.64
N ALA A 170 9.16 -10.42 -0.56
CA ALA A 170 10.43 -11.03 -0.94
C ALA A 170 11.68 -10.27 -0.42
N ALA A 171 11.52 -9.06 0.13
CA ALA A 171 12.64 -8.32 0.72
C ALA A 171 13.27 -9.13 1.86
N PRO A 172 14.61 -9.29 1.90
CA PRO A 172 15.30 -10.09 2.93
C PRO A 172 14.83 -9.82 4.36
N VAL A 173 14.74 -8.53 4.77
CA VAL A 173 14.31 -8.15 6.12
C VAL A 173 12.86 -8.54 6.42
N ILE A 174 11.97 -8.39 5.42
CA ILE A 174 10.55 -8.73 5.56
C ILE A 174 10.37 -10.23 5.63
N ARG A 175 11.03 -10.99 4.74
CA ARG A 175 10.99 -12.45 4.73
C ARG A 175 11.47 -13.04 6.04
N ALA A 176 12.56 -12.51 6.59
CA ALA A 176 13.12 -13.00 7.85
C ALA A 176 12.15 -12.74 9.03
N LEU A 177 11.58 -11.54 9.13
CA LEU A 177 10.59 -11.25 10.17
C LEU A 177 9.28 -12.03 10.01
N LEU A 178 8.84 -12.29 8.77
CA LEU A 178 7.65 -13.14 8.56
C LEU A 178 7.86 -14.55 9.12
N ILE A 179 9.08 -15.09 9.04
CA ILE A 179 9.43 -16.40 9.62
C ILE A 179 9.47 -16.32 11.15
N GLU A 180 10.10 -15.29 11.71
CA GLU A 180 10.32 -15.17 13.16
C GLU A 180 9.07 -14.79 13.94
N GLN A 181 8.28 -13.83 13.43
CA GLN A 181 7.16 -13.21 14.16
C GLN A 181 5.84 -13.17 13.37
N GLY A 182 5.78 -13.77 12.18
CA GLY A 182 4.57 -13.76 11.37
C GLY A 182 4.16 -12.38 10.86
N THR A 183 2.92 -12.27 10.38
CA THR A 183 2.33 -11.07 9.80
C THR A 183 1.79 -10.13 10.89
N SER A 184 2.68 -9.62 11.75
CA SER A 184 2.33 -8.67 12.83
C SER A 184 2.13 -7.23 12.31
N LEU A 185 1.59 -6.34 13.15
CA LEU A 185 1.52 -4.90 12.84
C LEU A 185 2.91 -4.33 12.53
N PHE A 186 3.93 -4.67 13.33
CA PHE A 186 5.29 -4.18 13.10
C PHE A 186 5.83 -4.58 11.72
N VAL A 187 5.57 -5.81 11.26
CA VAL A 187 5.99 -6.23 9.90
C VAL A 187 5.32 -5.39 8.82
N ARG A 188 4.04 -5.03 8.98
CA ARG A 188 3.33 -4.16 8.02
C ARG A 188 3.86 -2.72 8.03
N LEU A 189 4.22 -2.19 9.19
CA LEU A 189 4.85 -0.86 9.29
C LEU A 189 6.24 -0.87 8.63
N LEU A 190 7.05 -1.90 8.88
CA LEU A 190 8.34 -2.06 8.22
C LEU A 190 8.18 -2.27 6.71
N ALA A 191 7.18 -3.02 6.27
CA ALA A 191 6.87 -3.21 4.86
C ALA A 191 6.59 -1.87 4.15
N ARG A 192 5.83 -0.99 4.81
CA ARG A 192 5.60 0.38 4.31
C ARG A 192 6.89 1.19 4.19
N LEU A 193 7.84 1.01 5.11
CA LEU A 193 9.14 1.67 5.04
C LEU A 193 10.02 1.14 3.91
N VAL A 194 10.06 -0.19 3.74
CA VAL A 194 10.78 -0.84 2.64
C VAL A 194 10.22 -0.38 1.30
N ASP A 195 8.91 -0.31 1.19
CA ASP A 195 8.23 0.10 -0.04
C ASP A 195 8.47 1.57 -0.38
N LEU A 196 8.46 2.47 0.62
CA LEU A 196 8.86 3.87 0.44
C LEU A 196 10.24 3.96 -0.21
N LEU A 197 11.22 3.21 0.29
CA LEU A 197 12.59 3.21 -0.22
C LEU A 197 12.66 2.64 -1.65
N TRP A 198 11.91 1.58 -1.95
CA TRP A 198 11.87 1.00 -3.30
C TRP A 198 11.21 1.92 -4.32
N MET A 199 10.08 2.54 -3.97
CA MET A 199 9.36 3.45 -4.85
C MET A 199 10.14 4.75 -5.08
N ALA A 200 10.85 5.24 -4.06
CA ALA A 200 11.73 6.40 -4.19
C ALA A 200 12.94 6.12 -5.08
N ASP A 201 13.60 4.96 -4.92
CA ASP A 201 14.76 4.59 -5.75
C ASP A 201 14.39 4.47 -7.23
N GLY A 202 13.19 3.98 -7.55
CA GLY A 202 12.61 3.98 -8.90
C GLY A 202 13.30 3.07 -9.94
N ARG A 203 14.53 2.60 -9.65
CA ARG A 203 15.34 1.72 -10.51
C ARG A 203 14.91 0.25 -10.44
N ARG A 204 14.13 -0.13 -9.43
CA ARG A 204 13.59 -1.48 -9.32
C ARG A 204 12.50 -1.70 -10.36
N ASP A 205 12.68 -2.79 -11.11
CA ASP A 205 11.63 -3.34 -11.93
C ASP A 205 10.59 -4.02 -11.01
N VAL A 206 9.49 -3.30 -10.77
CA VAL A 206 8.36 -3.77 -9.98
C VAL A 206 7.15 -3.64 -10.87
N GLN A 207 6.43 -4.74 -11.08
CA GLN A 207 5.18 -4.72 -11.80
C GLN A 207 4.12 -4.01 -10.95
N LEU A 208 3.87 -2.74 -11.27
CA LEU A 208 2.94 -1.91 -10.53
C LEU A 208 1.51 -2.00 -11.07
N GLN A 209 1.30 -2.54 -12.26
CA GLN A 209 0.00 -2.58 -12.90
C GLN A 209 -0.03 -3.66 -13.97
N GLY A 210 -1.22 -3.99 -14.42
CA GLY A 210 -1.40 -4.89 -15.54
C GLY A 210 -2.85 -5.28 -15.75
N GLN A 211 -3.02 -6.27 -16.61
CA GLN A 211 -4.30 -6.91 -16.87
C GLN A 211 -4.33 -8.26 -16.15
N ALA A 212 -5.41 -8.54 -15.43
CA ALA A 212 -5.64 -9.84 -14.76
C ALA A 212 -6.65 -10.73 -15.49
N GLY A 213 -7.39 -10.16 -16.45
CA GLY A 213 -8.41 -10.87 -17.23
C GLY A 213 -9.03 -9.95 -18.28
N ALA A 214 -9.93 -10.48 -19.11
CA ALA A 214 -10.62 -9.67 -20.10
C ALA A 214 -11.47 -8.58 -19.42
N GLY A 215 -11.13 -7.32 -19.67
CA GLY A 215 -11.79 -6.18 -19.03
C GLY A 215 -11.46 -6.01 -17.55
N VAL A 216 -10.42 -6.67 -17.02
CA VAL A 216 -9.96 -6.54 -15.63
C VAL A 216 -8.53 -6.00 -15.58
N GLY A 217 -8.39 -4.77 -15.08
CA GLY A 217 -7.11 -4.13 -14.84
C GLY A 217 -6.80 -4.02 -13.35
N TYR A 218 -5.53 -4.11 -12.99
CA TYR A 218 -5.06 -3.93 -11.63
C TYR A 218 -3.95 -2.88 -11.53
N ALA A 219 -3.84 -2.27 -10.35
CA ALA A 219 -2.74 -1.39 -10.01
C ALA A 219 -2.35 -1.55 -8.53
N GLN A 220 -1.06 -1.49 -8.25
CA GLN A 220 -0.44 -1.51 -6.94
C GLN A 220 -0.42 -0.06 -6.40
N ALA A 221 -1.52 0.39 -5.81
CA ALA A 221 -1.57 1.70 -5.13
C ALA A 221 -0.69 1.71 -3.88
N ALA A 222 -0.57 2.91 -3.28
CA ALA A 222 0.19 3.10 -2.05
C ALA A 222 -0.22 2.11 -0.94
N ARG A 223 -1.53 1.95 -0.70
CA ARG A 223 -2.06 1.18 0.43
C ARG A 223 -2.39 -0.29 0.13
N GLY A 224 -2.04 -0.76 -1.06
CA GLY A 224 -2.35 -2.11 -1.52
C GLY A 224 -2.88 -2.15 -2.96
N ILE A 225 -3.31 -3.32 -3.38
CA ILE A 225 -3.82 -3.51 -4.75
C ILE A 225 -5.23 -2.93 -4.93
N LEU A 226 -5.48 -2.39 -6.12
CA LEU A 226 -6.80 -1.98 -6.57
C LEU A 226 -7.13 -2.65 -7.91
N LEU A 227 -8.40 -3.00 -8.10
CA LEU A 227 -8.91 -3.63 -9.31
C LEU A 227 -10.01 -2.79 -9.94
N HIS A 228 -10.01 -2.75 -11.26
CA HIS A 228 -11.07 -2.20 -12.09
C HIS A 228 -11.58 -3.30 -13.02
N ARG A 229 -12.90 -3.44 -13.12
CA ARG A 229 -13.56 -4.31 -14.10
C ARG A 229 -14.49 -3.48 -14.96
N ALA A 230 -14.36 -3.60 -16.26
CA ALA A 230 -15.23 -2.93 -17.22
C ALA A 230 -15.82 -3.95 -18.20
N LYS A 231 -17.11 -3.80 -18.50
CA LYS A 231 -17.74 -4.43 -19.65
C LYS A 231 -17.92 -3.35 -20.72
N VAL A 232 -17.27 -3.52 -21.87
CA VAL A 232 -17.30 -2.54 -22.96
C VAL A 232 -18.00 -3.15 -24.17
N LYS A 233 -18.85 -2.35 -24.83
CA LYS A 233 -19.47 -2.69 -26.12
C LYS A 233 -19.52 -1.45 -26.99
N ASP A 234 -19.11 -1.58 -28.25
CA ASP A 234 -19.12 -0.48 -29.24
C ASP A 234 -18.45 0.80 -28.72
N GLY A 235 -17.31 0.64 -28.02
CA GLY A 235 -16.54 1.74 -27.42
C GLY A 235 -17.20 2.41 -26.20
N ARG A 236 -18.26 1.83 -25.64
CA ARG A 236 -19.00 2.37 -24.49
C ARG A 236 -19.01 1.43 -23.30
N VAL A 237 -19.00 2.01 -22.10
CA VAL A 237 -19.08 1.27 -20.84
C VAL A 237 -20.51 0.79 -20.60
N LEU A 238 -20.69 -0.53 -20.48
CA LEU A 238 -21.97 -1.18 -20.15
C LEU A 238 -22.12 -1.46 -18.65
N ALA A 239 -21.01 -1.80 -17.99
CA ALA A 239 -20.94 -2.07 -16.56
C ALA A 239 -19.53 -1.76 -16.07
N TYR A 240 -19.40 -1.32 -14.82
CA TYR A 240 -18.13 -0.95 -14.23
C TYR A 240 -18.07 -1.31 -12.75
N ARG A 241 -16.94 -1.85 -12.28
CA ARG A 241 -16.74 -2.13 -10.86
C ARG A 241 -15.33 -1.78 -10.44
N VAL A 242 -15.20 -1.20 -9.25
CA VAL A 242 -13.91 -0.93 -8.62
C VAL A 242 -13.81 -1.67 -7.30
N ARG A 243 -12.65 -2.28 -7.05
CA ARG A 243 -12.26 -2.77 -5.73
C ARG A 243 -11.01 -2.05 -5.27
N THR A 244 -11.15 -1.22 -4.25
CA THR A 244 -10.05 -0.43 -3.70
C THR A 244 -9.29 -1.19 -2.62
N PRO A 245 -8.06 -0.75 -2.24
CA PRO A 245 -7.31 -1.37 -1.15
C PRO A 245 -8.13 -1.44 0.15
N SER A 246 -8.90 -0.40 0.45
CA SER A 246 -9.78 -0.36 1.62
C SER A 246 -10.89 -1.40 1.55
N ALA A 247 -11.42 -1.72 0.37
CA ALA A 247 -12.44 -2.74 0.20
C ALA A 247 -11.91 -4.14 0.56
N TRP A 248 -10.65 -4.44 0.22
CA TRP A 248 -9.98 -5.68 0.66
C TRP A 248 -9.78 -5.71 2.17
N ASN A 249 -9.20 -4.64 2.72
CA ASN A 249 -8.80 -4.60 4.12
C ASN A 249 -9.99 -4.59 5.09
N LEU A 250 -11.11 -3.98 4.69
CA LEU A 250 -12.34 -3.87 5.49
C LEU A 250 -13.37 -4.96 5.18
N ALA A 251 -13.04 -5.92 4.31
CA ALA A 251 -13.93 -7.04 4.02
C ALA A 251 -14.28 -7.84 5.30
N PRO A 252 -15.49 -8.42 5.40
CA PRO A 252 -15.86 -9.26 6.54
C PRO A 252 -14.88 -10.42 6.77
N GLY A 253 -14.24 -10.42 7.96
CA GLY A 253 -13.18 -11.38 8.31
C GLY A 253 -11.83 -11.14 7.61
N GLY A 254 -11.68 -10.00 6.92
CA GLY A 254 -10.45 -9.54 6.31
C GLY A 254 -9.48 -8.93 7.33
N LEU A 255 -8.44 -8.27 6.80
CA LEU A 255 -7.29 -7.82 7.59
C LEU A 255 -7.67 -6.98 8.81
N PHE A 256 -8.48 -5.95 8.62
CA PHE A 256 -8.81 -5.01 9.69
C PHE A 256 -9.55 -5.69 10.84
N ALA A 257 -10.53 -6.55 10.52
CA ALA A 257 -11.27 -7.30 11.54
C ALA A 257 -10.35 -8.25 12.33
N GLN A 258 -9.43 -8.94 11.66
CA GLN A 258 -8.47 -9.82 12.34
C GLN A 258 -7.45 -9.03 13.17
N MET A 259 -6.97 -7.89 12.66
CA MET A 259 -6.07 -7.03 13.41
C MET A 259 -6.72 -6.51 14.69
N LEU A 260 -7.97 -6.01 14.59
CA LEU A 260 -8.74 -5.53 15.74
C LEU A 260 -8.98 -6.65 16.76
N ALA A 261 -9.31 -7.86 16.31
CA ALA A 261 -9.48 -9.01 17.21
C ALA A 261 -8.19 -9.39 17.96
N ALA A 262 -7.02 -9.05 17.40
CA ALA A 262 -5.72 -9.25 18.03
C ALA A 262 -5.26 -8.05 18.88
N LEU A 263 -6.04 -6.96 18.96
CA LEU A 263 -5.72 -5.81 19.82
C LEU A 263 -6.24 -6.00 21.25
N PRO A 264 -5.55 -5.46 22.27
CA PRO A 264 -6.05 -5.50 23.64
C PRO A 264 -7.26 -4.57 23.79
N ALA A 265 -8.17 -4.89 24.71
CA ALA A 265 -9.36 -4.09 25.02
C ALA A 265 -9.06 -2.75 25.77
N ARG A 266 -7.88 -2.12 25.59
CA ARG A 266 -7.42 -0.95 26.38
C ARG A 266 -7.00 0.25 25.53
N ARG A 267 -6.65 1.37 26.22
CA ARG A 267 -6.35 2.72 25.71
C ARG A 267 -5.42 2.78 24.49
N GLU A 268 -4.52 1.81 24.31
CA GLU A 268 -3.65 1.75 23.14
C GLU A 268 -4.42 1.58 21.81
N ALA A 269 -5.66 1.09 21.83
CA ALA A 269 -6.47 0.88 20.63
C ALA A 269 -6.64 2.15 19.77
N GLN A 270 -6.75 3.33 20.38
CA GLN A 270 -6.89 4.61 19.66
C GLN A 270 -5.60 5.02 18.93
N MET A 271 -4.44 4.73 19.52
CA MET A 271 -3.14 4.94 18.88
C MET A 271 -2.95 3.96 17.72
N LEU A 272 -3.28 2.69 17.94
CA LEU A 272 -3.11 1.61 16.97
C LEU A 272 -4.00 1.82 15.73
N ALA A 273 -5.24 2.28 15.90
CA ALA A 273 -6.14 2.62 14.80
C ALA A 273 -5.64 3.80 13.93
N ARG A 274 -4.71 4.62 14.41
CA ARG A 274 -4.11 5.74 13.66
C ARG A 274 -2.82 5.36 12.93
N ILE A 275 -2.22 4.22 13.28
CA ILE A 275 -0.92 3.76 12.79
C ILE A 275 -1.07 2.63 11.77
N ALA A 276 -2.01 1.71 12.01
CA ALA A 276 -2.40 0.61 11.11
C ALA A 276 -3.04 1.14 9.81
#